data_AF-A0A7I4YWM8-F1
#
_entry.id   AF-A0A7I4YWM8-F1
#
_cell.length_a   1.000
_cell.length_b   1.000
_cell.length_c   1.000
_cell.angle_alpha   90.00
_cell.angle_beta   90.00
_cell.angle_gamma   90.00
#
_symmetry.space_group_name_H-M   'P 1'
#
loop_
_entity.id
_entity.type
_entity.pdbx_description
1 polymer ?
#
loop_
_entity_poly.entity_id
_entity_poly.type
_entity_poly.pdbx_seq_one_letter_code
_entity_poly.pdbx_strand_id
1 'polypeptide(L)'
;MAEIQVFKTKITNACTLLRSNEPEVMQFNQRFAFPLQIEECKAYIREKTALLNHLARSINATKQFHDACVKEAIETINGRQEHKEREKLMLDLNKHLEADSNILEISAIQWLNKIDFRKEELLQQDSLITSSQHNHSVASSHSSCQEWSNGTMAPQERNVRVRRPLLEVPTFAGSYMEFNAFWSVFQSLIHSDDDLSD
;
A
#
# COMPACT_ATOMS: atom_id res chain seq x y z
N MET A 1 0.21 12.99 43.57
CA MET A 1 1.46 12.22 43.34
C MET A 1 1.20 10.75 43.01
N ALA A 2 0.41 9.99 43.78
CA ALA A 2 0.11 8.59 43.43
C ALA A 2 -0.72 8.45 42.13
N GLU A 3 -1.68 9.34 41.92
CA GLU A 3 -2.60 9.29 40.77
C GLU A 3 -1.91 9.55 39.42
N ILE A 4 -0.94 10.48 39.37
CA ILE A 4 -0.15 10.71 38.15
C ILE A 4 0.71 9.49 37.80
N GLN A 5 1.15 8.70 38.79
CA GLN A 5 1.88 7.46 38.54
C GLN A 5 0.96 6.38 37.96
N VAL A 6 -0.32 6.36 38.35
CA VAL A 6 -1.32 5.46 37.75
C VAL A 6 -1.51 5.80 36.27
N PHE A 7 -1.69 7.08 35.93
CA PHE A 7 -1.81 7.50 34.53
C PHE A 7 -0.56 7.17 33.71
N LYS A 8 0.63 7.46 34.23
CA LYS A 8 1.90 7.08 33.58
C LYS A 8 1.97 5.58 33.32
N THR A 9 1.64 4.77 34.32
CA THR A 9 1.62 3.30 34.16
C THR A 9 0.63 2.85 33.09
N LYS A 10 -0.60 3.41 33.08
CA LYS A 10 -1.59 3.11 32.02
C LYS A 10 -1.06 3.47 30.62
N ILE A 11 -0.47 4.65 30.48
CA ILE A 11 0.10 5.14 29.22
C ILE A 11 1.26 4.24 28.79
N THR A 12 2.21 3.95 29.69
CA THR A 12 3.32 3.01 29.42
C THR A 12 2.80 1.66 28.95
N ASN A 13 1.79 1.09 29.62
CA ASN A 13 1.19 -0.17 29.21
C ASN A 13 0.57 -0.08 27.80
N ALA A 14 -0.16 1.01 27.50
CA ALA A 14 -0.69 1.25 26.16
C ALA A 14 0.43 1.36 25.11
N CYS A 15 1.54 2.04 25.42
CA CYS A 15 2.71 2.11 24.55
C CYS A 15 3.35 0.72 24.34
N THR A 16 3.46 -0.11 25.39
CA THR A 16 4.00 -1.48 25.23
C THR A 16 3.12 -2.35 24.34
N LEU A 17 1.80 -2.22 24.46
CA LEU A 17 0.83 -2.94 23.64
C LEU A 17 0.85 -2.45 22.18
N LEU A 18 0.99 -1.14 21.96
CA LEU A 18 1.14 -0.61 20.61
C LEU A 18 2.44 -1.11 19.98
N ARG A 19 3.55 -1.10 20.73
CA ARG A 19 4.86 -1.59 20.28
C ARG A 19 4.87 -3.10 19.99
N SER A 20 4.03 -3.90 20.63
CA SER A 20 3.97 -5.34 20.33
C SER A 20 3.52 -5.66 18.91
N ASN A 21 2.90 -4.71 18.19
CA ASN A 21 2.56 -4.87 16.77
C ASN A 21 3.77 -4.71 15.84
N GLU A 22 4.87 -4.13 16.31
CA GLU A 22 6.06 -3.81 15.50
C GLU A 22 6.63 -5.03 14.75
N PRO A 23 6.85 -6.20 15.39
CA PRO A 23 7.45 -7.35 14.71
C PRO A 23 6.61 -7.82 13.52
N GLU A 24 5.28 -7.78 13.63
CA GLU A 24 4.36 -8.14 12.55
C GLU A 24 4.44 -7.14 11.39
N VAL A 25 4.50 -5.84 11.70
CA VAL A 25 4.69 -4.79 10.68
C VAL A 25 6.01 -4.97 9.93
N MET A 26 7.08 -5.34 10.64
CA MET A 26 8.41 -5.50 10.05
C MET A 26 8.49 -6.66 9.05
N GLN A 27 7.61 -7.65 9.14
CA GLN A 27 7.51 -8.72 8.12
C GLN A 27 7.13 -8.16 6.73
N PHE A 28 6.48 -7.00 6.67
CA PHE A 28 6.04 -6.34 5.44
C PHE A 28 7.02 -5.29 4.92
N ASN A 29 8.25 -5.24 5.45
CA ASN A 29 9.31 -4.37 4.93
C ASN A 29 9.75 -4.78 3.52
N GLN A 30 9.66 -6.06 3.20
CA GLN A 30 10.03 -6.60 1.89
C GLN A 30 8.82 -6.64 0.94
N ARG A 31 9.10 -6.60 -0.37
CA ARG A 31 8.07 -6.75 -1.41
C ARG A 31 7.45 -8.14 -1.37
N PHE A 32 6.20 -8.24 -1.80
CA PHE A 32 5.55 -9.55 -1.91
C PHE A 32 6.20 -10.38 -3.01
N ALA A 33 6.41 -11.66 -2.73
CA ALA A 33 6.80 -12.65 -3.70
C ALA A 33 5.54 -13.41 -4.13
N PHE A 34 4.92 -12.95 -5.22
CA PHE A 34 3.67 -13.53 -5.70
C PHE A 34 3.87 -14.92 -6.31
N PRO A 35 2.99 -15.89 -6.01
CA PRO A 35 2.98 -17.19 -6.67
C PRO A 35 2.77 -17.07 -8.19
N LEU A 36 3.30 -18.03 -8.95
CA LEU A 36 3.20 -18.07 -10.40
C LEU A 36 1.82 -18.55 -10.89
N GLN A 37 1.18 -19.45 -10.14
CA GLN A 37 -0.13 -19.95 -10.53
C GLN A 37 -1.22 -18.96 -10.13
N ILE A 38 -2.18 -18.70 -11.03
CA ILE A 38 -3.23 -17.71 -10.82
C ILE A 38 -4.07 -18.01 -9.57
N GLU A 39 -4.45 -19.28 -9.36
CA GLU A 39 -5.28 -19.66 -8.22
C GLU A 39 -4.52 -19.56 -6.88
N GLU A 40 -3.24 -19.95 -6.87
CA GLU A 40 -2.36 -19.75 -5.70
C GLU A 40 -2.13 -18.26 -5.42
N CYS A 41 -1.99 -17.44 -6.46
CA CYS A 41 -1.82 -16.00 -6.34
C CYS A 41 -3.07 -15.32 -5.77
N LYS A 42 -4.27 -15.72 -6.22
CA LYS A 42 -5.55 -15.25 -5.64
C LYS A 42 -5.70 -15.63 -4.18
N ALA A 43 -5.35 -16.87 -3.82
CA ALA A 43 -5.37 -17.31 -2.43
C ALA A 43 -4.39 -16.50 -1.57
N TYR A 44 -3.17 -16.29 -2.06
CA TYR A 44 -2.13 -15.48 -1.42
C TYR A 44 -2.59 -14.03 -1.20
N ILE A 45 -3.17 -13.38 -2.22
CA ILE A 45 -3.69 -12.00 -2.12
C ILE A 45 -4.76 -11.91 -1.02
N ARG A 46 -5.70 -12.86 -0.98
CA ARG A 46 -6.75 -12.89 0.06
C ARG A 46 -6.15 -13.04 1.45
N GLU A 47 -5.22 -13.96 1.63
CA GLU A 47 -4.55 -14.20 2.91
C GLU A 47 -3.78 -12.95 3.38
N LYS A 48 -2.91 -12.39 2.52
CA LYS A 48 -2.12 -11.21 2.89
C LYS A 48 -2.99 -9.98 3.13
N THR A 49 -4.06 -9.80 2.36
CA THR A 49 -5.04 -8.74 2.61
C THR A 49 -5.70 -8.90 3.98
N ALA A 50 -6.10 -10.13 4.35
CA ALA A 50 -6.69 -10.39 5.65
C ALA A 50 -5.71 -10.11 6.80
N LEU A 51 -4.45 -10.52 6.68
CA LEU A 51 -3.39 -10.24 7.66
C LEU A 51 -3.15 -8.74 7.83
N LEU A 52 -2.97 -8.00 6.72
CA LEU A 52 -2.79 -6.55 6.75
C LEU A 52 -4.01 -5.82 7.34
N ASN A 53 -5.22 -6.30 7.07
CA ASN A 53 -6.43 -5.75 7.66
C ASN A 53 -6.50 -6.00 9.17
N HIS A 54 -6.13 -7.19 9.63
CA HIS A 54 -6.08 -7.49 11.06
C HIS A 54 -5.06 -6.61 11.78
N LEU A 55 -3.84 -6.52 11.23
CA LEU A 55 -2.77 -5.70 11.79
C LEU A 55 -3.14 -4.22 11.85
N ALA A 56 -3.72 -3.66 10.78
CA ALA A 56 -4.21 -2.28 10.77
C ALA A 56 -5.27 -2.04 11.85
N ARG A 57 -6.19 -2.97 12.06
CA ARG A 57 -7.20 -2.85 13.12
C ARG A 57 -6.57 -2.92 14.51
N SER A 58 -5.60 -3.81 14.73
CA SER A 58 -4.87 -3.93 15.99
C SER A 58 -4.13 -2.65 16.34
N ILE A 59 -3.37 -2.10 15.38
CA ILE A 59 -2.65 -0.83 15.56
C ILE A 59 -3.62 0.32 15.84
N ASN A 60 -4.72 0.42 15.09
CA ASN A 60 -5.71 1.47 15.32
C ASN A 60 -6.40 1.35 16.69
N ALA A 61 -6.77 0.14 17.11
CA ALA A 61 -7.42 -0.09 18.40
C ALA A 61 -6.48 0.24 19.57
N THR A 62 -5.21 -0.19 19.48
CA THR A 62 -4.20 0.10 20.51
C THR A 62 -3.83 1.57 20.55
N LYS A 63 -3.75 2.25 19.39
CA LYS A 63 -3.59 3.71 19.31
C LYS A 63 -4.78 4.44 19.94
N GLN A 64 -6.01 4.05 19.62
CA GLN A 64 -7.20 4.67 20.23
C GLN A 64 -7.23 4.49 21.76
N PHE A 65 -6.83 3.31 22.26
CA PHE A 65 -6.72 3.07 23.69
C PHE A 65 -5.64 3.95 24.35
N HIS A 66 -4.49 4.10 23.69
CA HIS A 66 -3.43 5.02 24.11
C HIS A 66 -3.95 6.47 24.17
N ASP A 67 -4.57 6.95 23.09
CA ASP A 67 -5.12 8.30 22.98
C ASP A 67 -6.16 8.56 24.09
N ALA A 68 -6.98 7.55 24.42
CA ALA A 68 -7.94 7.62 25.52
C ALA A 68 -7.26 7.75 26.90
N CYS A 69 -6.18 6.99 27.16
CA CYS A 69 -5.43 7.09 28.42
C CYS A 69 -4.79 8.47 28.61
N VAL A 70 -4.21 9.02 27.53
CA VAL A 70 -3.62 10.37 27.55
C VAL A 70 -4.69 11.43 27.78
N LYS A 71 -5.83 11.32 27.08
CA LYS A 71 -6.97 12.23 27.25
C LYS A 71 -7.52 12.21 28.67
N GLU A 72 -7.73 11.02 29.25
CA GLU A 72 -8.19 10.86 30.64
C GLU A 72 -7.24 11.55 31.63
N ALA A 73 -5.93 11.40 31.44
CA ALA A 73 -4.91 12.04 32.28
C ALA A 73 -4.97 13.58 32.16
N ILE A 74 -5.06 14.11 30.94
CA ILE A 74 -5.15 15.57 30.68
C ILE A 74 -6.41 16.16 31.31
N GLU A 75 -7.58 15.52 31.10
CA GLU A 75 -8.86 15.98 31.66
C GLU A 75 -8.82 15.99 33.19
N THR A 76 -8.26 14.95 33.81
CA THR A 76 -8.12 14.84 35.26
C THR A 76 -7.18 15.90 35.84
N ILE A 77 -6.05 16.19 35.17
CA ILE A 77 -5.13 17.24 35.58
C ILE A 77 -5.79 18.63 35.44
N ASN A 78 -6.50 18.87 34.34
CA ASN A 78 -7.17 20.15 34.09
C ASN A 78 -8.29 20.45 35.08
N GLY A 79 -8.93 19.43 35.65
CA GLY A 79 -9.96 19.56 36.69
C GLY A 79 -9.45 20.00 38.07
N ARG A 80 -8.12 20.10 38.29
CA ARG A 80 -7.53 20.53 39.56
C ARG A 80 -7.80 22.02 39.80
N GLN A 81 -8.20 22.35 41.03
CA GLN A 81 -8.44 23.73 41.49
C GLN A 81 -7.14 24.53 41.64
N GLU A 82 -6.07 23.90 42.13
CA GLU A 82 -4.80 24.59 42.39
C GLU A 82 -3.96 24.72 41.11
N HIS A 83 -3.70 25.96 40.70
CA HIS A 83 -2.93 26.26 39.48
C HIS A 83 -1.51 25.68 39.49
N LYS A 84 -0.78 25.86 40.61
CA LYS A 84 0.61 25.42 40.74
C LYS A 84 0.73 23.90 40.70
N GLU A 85 -0.21 23.20 41.33
CA GLU A 85 -0.29 21.74 41.28
C GLU A 85 -0.59 21.26 39.85
N ARG A 86 -1.57 21.88 39.18
CA ARG A 86 -1.92 21.58 37.79
C ARG A 86 -0.74 21.72 36.83
N GLU A 87 -0.02 22.85 36.88
CA GLU A 87 1.17 23.07 36.03
C GLU A 87 2.26 22.03 36.30
N LYS A 88 2.53 21.74 37.57
CA LYS A 88 3.53 20.74 37.96
C LYS A 88 3.17 19.35 37.41
N LEU A 89 1.91 18.94 37.53
CA LEU A 89 1.45 17.64 37.03
C LEU A 89 1.45 17.58 35.50
N MET A 90 1.06 18.67 34.83
CA MET A 90 1.08 18.73 33.36
C MET A 90 2.51 18.66 32.83
N LEU A 91 3.46 19.36 33.44
CA LEU A 91 4.88 19.30 33.07
C LEU A 91 5.43 17.88 33.26
N ASP A 92 5.07 17.21 34.36
CA ASP A 92 5.49 15.85 34.64
C ASP A 92 4.87 14.81 33.68
N LEU A 93 3.62 15.03 33.23
CA LEU A 93 2.99 14.23 32.18
C LEU A 93 3.67 14.45 30.83
N ASN A 94 3.87 15.72 30.43
CA ASN A 94 4.46 16.06 29.14
C ASN A 94 5.86 15.45 28.98
N LYS A 95 6.69 15.54 30.03
CA LYS A 95 8.01 14.88 30.05
C LYS A 95 7.93 13.37 29.84
N HIS A 96 6.90 12.71 30.38
CA HIS A 96 6.70 11.28 30.19
C HIS A 96 6.25 10.95 28.76
N LEU A 97 5.32 11.73 28.20
CA LEU A 97 4.86 11.56 26.81
C LEU A 97 6.00 11.77 25.80
N GLU A 98 6.88 12.75 26.03
CA GLU A 98 8.05 12.99 25.20
C GLU A 98 9.02 11.79 25.19
N ALA A 99 9.19 11.12 26.33
CA ALA A 99 10.10 9.99 26.45
C ALA A 99 9.55 8.71 25.79
N ASP A 100 8.28 8.40 26.01
CA ASP A 100 7.72 7.06 25.70
C ASP A 100 6.68 7.05 24.57
N SER A 101 5.92 8.14 24.42
CA SER A 101 4.73 8.19 23.57
C SER A 101 4.99 8.79 22.19
N ASN A 102 5.59 9.98 22.13
CA ASN A 102 5.59 10.81 20.92
C ASN A 102 6.27 10.10 19.73
N ILE A 103 7.41 9.45 19.96
CA ILE A 103 8.12 8.68 18.92
C ILE A 103 7.28 7.49 18.46
N LEU A 104 6.55 6.86 19.38
CA LEU A 104 5.73 5.69 19.07
C LEU A 104 4.49 6.06 18.27
N GLU A 105 3.88 7.23 18.52
CA GLU A 105 2.78 7.75 17.69
C GLU A 105 3.21 7.97 16.23
N ILE A 106 4.39 8.56 16.03
CA ILE A 106 4.98 8.72 14.69
C ILE A 106 5.20 7.35 14.05
N SER A 107 5.74 6.39 14.82
CA SER A 107 5.98 5.03 14.35
C SER A 107 4.68 4.34 13.93
N ALA A 108 3.60 4.51 14.71
CA ALA A 108 2.29 3.95 14.39
C ALA A 108 1.71 4.50 13.08
N ILE A 109 1.90 5.80 12.81
CA ILE A 109 1.51 6.41 11.52
C ILE A 109 2.31 5.77 10.38
N GLN A 110 3.63 5.62 10.54
CA GLN A 110 4.48 4.99 9.53
C GLN A 110 4.08 3.53 9.28
N TRP A 111 3.70 2.79 10.32
CA TRP A 111 3.22 1.42 10.20
C TRP A 111 1.91 1.34 9.42
N LEU A 112 0.93 2.21 9.73
CA LEU A 112 -0.34 2.27 9.00
C LEU A 112 -0.13 2.63 7.53
N ASN A 113 0.67 3.65 7.24
CA ASN A 113 1.00 4.04 5.85
C ASN A 113 1.65 2.89 5.08
N LYS A 114 2.54 2.13 5.72
CA LYS A 114 3.17 0.96 5.13
C LYS A 114 2.15 -0.14 4.84
N ILE A 115 1.23 -0.39 5.77
CA ILE A 115 0.16 -1.36 5.57
C ILE A 115 -0.72 -0.95 4.39
N ASP A 116 -1.09 0.33 4.29
CA ASP A 116 -1.92 0.83 3.19
C ASP A 116 -1.20 0.70 1.84
N PHE A 117 0.09 1.05 1.78
CA PHE A 117 0.92 0.82 0.59
C PHE A 117 0.93 -0.66 0.17
N ARG A 118 1.08 -1.59 1.12
CA ARG A 118 1.07 -3.03 0.83
C ARG A 118 -0.29 -3.54 0.40
N LYS A 119 -1.39 -3.00 0.95
CA LYS A 119 -2.73 -3.32 0.47
C LYS A 119 -2.94 -2.86 -0.97
N GLU A 120 -2.45 -1.69 -1.31
CA GLU A 120 -2.51 -1.17 -2.68
C GLU A 120 -1.72 -2.07 -3.65
N GLU A 121 -0.53 -2.53 -3.27
CA GLU A 121 0.24 -3.52 -4.06
C GLU A 121 -0.57 -4.81 -4.33
N LEU A 122 -1.31 -5.32 -3.33
CA LEU A 122 -2.18 -6.48 -3.50
C LEU A 122 -3.39 -6.20 -4.42
N LEU A 123 -4.00 -5.02 -4.32
CA LEU A 123 -5.12 -4.60 -5.17
C LEU A 123 -4.70 -4.47 -6.63
N GLN A 124 -3.52 -3.90 -6.87
CA GLN A 124 -2.95 -3.78 -8.21
C GLN A 124 -2.70 -5.17 -8.82
N GLN A 125 -2.14 -6.10 -8.04
CA GLN A 125 -1.94 -7.47 -8.52
C GLN A 125 -3.26 -8.18 -8.84
N ASP A 126 -4.31 -8.00 -8.02
CA ASP A 126 -5.63 -8.58 -8.26
C ASP A 126 -6.29 -8.02 -9.53
N SER A 127 -6.13 -6.72 -9.79
CA SER A 127 -6.58 -6.06 -11.02
C SER A 127 -5.88 -6.61 -12.28
N LEU A 128 -4.56 -6.82 -12.21
CA LEU A 128 -3.78 -7.41 -13.30
C LEU A 128 -4.24 -8.84 -13.63
N ILE A 129 -4.47 -9.66 -12.59
CA ILE A 129 -4.99 -11.01 -12.75
C ILE A 129 -6.38 -10.97 -13.41
N THR A 130 -7.29 -10.15 -12.90
CA THR A 130 -8.65 -10.04 -13.44
C THR A 130 -8.66 -9.61 -14.91
N SER A 131 -7.81 -8.63 -15.27
CA SER A 131 -7.68 -8.13 -16.63
C SER A 131 -7.14 -9.20 -17.60
N SER A 132 -6.19 -10.03 -17.16
CA SER A 132 -5.64 -11.11 -17.99
C SER A 132 -6.67 -12.19 -18.34
N GLN A 133 -7.62 -12.48 -17.44
CA GLN A 133 -8.66 -13.49 -17.66
C GLN A 133 -9.72 -13.04 -18.67
N HIS A 134 -10.00 -11.74 -18.74
CA HIS A 134 -10.96 -11.20 -19.70
C HIS A 134 -10.45 -11.31 -21.15
N ASN A 135 -9.15 -11.08 -21.37
CA ASN A 135 -8.53 -11.16 -22.69
C ASN A 135 -8.49 -12.59 -23.28
N HIS A 136 -8.40 -13.62 -22.43
CA HIS A 136 -8.44 -15.02 -22.88
C HIS A 136 -9.84 -15.53 -23.20
N SER A 137 -10.89 -14.90 -22.66
CA SER A 137 -12.28 -15.34 -22.81
C SER A 137 -12.90 -14.91 -24.15
N VAL A 138 -12.41 -13.85 -24.77
CA VAL A 138 -12.94 -13.35 -26.07
C VAL A 138 -12.38 -14.13 -27.27
N ALA A 139 -11.24 -14.81 -27.12
CA ALA A 139 -10.58 -15.54 -28.22
C ALA A 139 -11.12 -16.96 -28.45
N SER A 140 -11.95 -17.52 -27.57
CA SER A 140 -12.39 -18.94 -27.65
C SER A 140 -13.79 -19.16 -28.23
N SER A 141 -14.45 -18.14 -28.79
CA SER A 141 -15.86 -18.23 -29.24
C SER A 141 -16.07 -18.41 -30.75
N HIS A 142 -15.04 -18.69 -31.54
CA HIS A 142 -15.21 -19.00 -32.98
C HIS A 142 -14.70 -20.40 -33.32
N SER A 143 -15.52 -21.41 -33.00
CA SER A 143 -15.38 -22.75 -33.60
C SER A 143 -16.76 -23.42 -33.72
N SER A 144 -17.36 -23.29 -34.92
CA SER A 144 -18.25 -24.30 -35.53
C SER A 144 -18.74 -23.83 -36.91
N CYS A 145 -18.18 -24.47 -37.95
CA CYS A 145 -18.74 -24.88 -39.25
C CYS A 145 -19.91 -24.11 -39.90
N GLN A 146 -19.70 -23.61 -41.12
CA GLN A 146 -20.41 -24.13 -42.31
C GLN A 146 -19.70 -23.79 -43.64
N GLU A 147 -19.62 -24.81 -44.48
CA GLU A 147 -19.01 -24.85 -45.81
C GLU A 147 -20.10 -24.58 -46.85
N TRP A 148 -19.94 -23.57 -47.71
CA TRP A 148 -20.61 -23.55 -49.01
C TRP A 148 -19.77 -22.79 -50.04
N SER A 149 -19.42 -23.50 -51.11
CA SER A 149 -18.68 -23.02 -52.26
C SER A 149 -19.55 -22.18 -53.19
N ASN A 150 -19.06 -21.01 -53.63
CA ASN A 150 -18.68 -20.76 -55.04
C ASN A 150 -18.43 -19.27 -55.31
N GLY A 151 -17.32 -19.02 -56.01
CA GLY A 151 -17.33 -18.06 -57.11
C GLY A 151 -16.87 -16.63 -56.82
N THR A 152 -15.67 -16.36 -57.31
CA THR A 152 -15.24 -15.14 -58.02
C THR A 152 -14.62 -13.98 -57.24
N MET A 153 -13.40 -13.68 -57.69
CA MET A 153 -12.62 -12.44 -57.63
C MET A 153 -11.99 -12.08 -56.28
N ALA A 154 -10.70 -12.41 -56.19
CA ALA A 154 -9.77 -11.67 -55.37
C ALA A 154 -9.80 -10.18 -55.77
N PRO A 155 -9.81 -9.30 -54.78
CA PRO A 155 -8.73 -8.37 -54.57
C PRO A 155 -7.86 -8.97 -53.48
N GLN A 156 -6.57 -9.04 -53.75
CA GLN A 156 -5.56 -9.40 -52.78
C GLN A 156 -5.66 -8.38 -51.64
N GLU A 157 -6.45 -8.68 -50.59
CA GLU A 157 -6.32 -7.99 -49.31
C GLU A 157 -4.88 -8.27 -48.89
N ARG A 158 -4.05 -7.24 -49.07
CA ARG A 158 -2.77 -7.17 -48.37
C ARG A 158 -3.16 -7.36 -46.92
N ASN A 159 -2.91 -8.56 -46.40
CA ASN A 159 -2.79 -8.80 -44.98
C ASN A 159 -1.64 -7.89 -44.52
N VAL A 160 -1.96 -6.60 -44.31
CA VAL A 160 -1.13 -5.72 -43.53
C VAL A 160 -1.35 -6.22 -42.11
N ARG A 161 -0.66 -7.31 -41.79
CA ARG A 161 -0.27 -7.62 -40.43
C ARG A 161 0.52 -6.39 -40.04
N VAL A 162 -0.15 -5.40 -39.46
CA VAL A 162 0.48 -4.25 -38.82
C VAL A 162 1.29 -4.88 -37.69
N ARG A 163 2.51 -5.27 -38.03
CA ARG A 163 3.48 -5.75 -37.08
C ARG A 163 3.79 -4.51 -36.27
N ARG A 164 3.30 -4.47 -35.02
CA ARG A 164 3.67 -3.40 -34.08
C ARG A 164 5.18 -3.20 -34.21
N PRO A 165 5.67 -1.97 -34.44
CA PRO A 165 7.10 -1.72 -34.44
C PRO A 165 7.66 -2.28 -33.13
N LEU A 166 8.73 -3.06 -33.24
CA LEU A 166 9.40 -3.62 -32.08
C LEU A 166 9.97 -2.43 -31.29
N LEU A 167 9.25 -1.97 -30.26
CA LEU A 167 9.75 -0.94 -29.36
C LEU A 167 10.88 -1.57 -28.54
N GLU A 168 12.11 -1.34 -28.96
CA GLU A 168 13.27 -1.63 -28.12
C GLU A 168 13.31 -0.60 -27.00
N VAL A 169 12.93 -1.04 -25.80
CA VAL A 169 13.01 -0.21 -24.60
C VAL A 169 14.49 0.08 -24.32
N PRO A 170 14.90 1.36 -24.16
CA PRO A 170 16.27 1.68 -23.87
C PRO A 170 16.71 0.96 -22.58
N THR A 171 17.88 0.34 -22.60
CA THR A 171 18.40 -0.33 -21.39
C THR A 171 19.27 0.66 -20.61
N PHE A 172 18.88 0.95 -19.37
CA PHE A 172 19.62 1.87 -18.51
C PHE A 172 20.69 1.12 -17.71
N ALA A 173 21.96 1.46 -17.92
CA ALA A 173 23.10 0.81 -17.26
C ALA A 173 23.37 1.33 -15.84
N GLY A 174 22.57 2.28 -15.32
CA GLY A 174 22.70 2.83 -13.96
C GLY A 174 23.64 4.03 -13.83
N SER A 175 24.15 4.58 -14.94
CA SER A 175 25.00 5.78 -14.93
C SER A 175 24.17 7.06 -14.76
N TYR A 176 24.45 7.84 -13.71
CA TYR A 176 23.73 9.11 -13.45
C TYR A 176 23.86 10.12 -14.60
N MET A 177 25.01 10.13 -15.30
CA MET A 177 25.23 11.04 -16.43
C MET A 177 24.33 10.73 -17.63
N GLU A 178 23.88 9.49 -17.76
CA GLU A 178 23.06 9.01 -18.88
C GLU A 178 21.56 9.07 -18.55
N PHE A 179 21.19 9.36 -17.30
CA PHE A 179 19.80 9.32 -16.84
C PHE A 179 18.91 10.31 -17.58
N ASN A 180 19.36 11.55 -17.79
CA ASN A 180 18.55 12.55 -18.52
C ASN A 180 18.35 12.18 -20.00
N ALA A 181 19.36 11.59 -20.64
CA ALA A 181 19.26 11.13 -22.02
C ALA A 181 18.31 9.92 -22.12
N PHE A 182 18.46 8.95 -21.21
CA PHE A 182 17.57 7.80 -21.09
C PHE A 182 16.11 8.23 -20.85
N TRP A 183 15.88 9.11 -19.88
CA TRP A 183 14.54 9.57 -19.49
C TRP A 183 13.83 10.32 -20.61
N SER A 184 14.57 11.12 -21.38
CA SER A 184 14.03 11.84 -22.55
C SER A 184 13.55 10.87 -23.64
N VAL A 185 14.36 9.87 -23.99
CA VAL A 185 13.99 8.85 -24.99
C VAL A 185 12.82 7.99 -24.49
N PHE A 186 12.83 7.61 -23.22
CA PHE A 186 11.74 6.85 -22.59
C PHE A 186 10.42 7.64 -22.58
N GLN A 187 10.45 8.93 -22.25
CA GLN A 187 9.25 9.76 -22.28
C GLN A 187 8.69 9.92 -23.70
N SER A 188 9.56 10.14 -24.69
CA SER A 188 9.14 10.23 -26.10
C SER A 188 8.50 8.92 -26.58
N LEU A 189 9.05 7.75 -26.23
CA LEU A 189 8.44 6.46 -26.61
C LEU A 189 7.02 6.24 -26.04
N ILE A 190 6.69 6.87 -24.90
CA ILE A 190 5.38 6.74 -24.25
C ILE A 190 4.38 7.80 -24.74
N HIS A 191 4.86 8.99 -25.12
CA HIS A 191 3.99 10.15 -25.40
C HIS A 191 4.05 10.64 -26.85
N SER A 192 4.93 10.10 -27.69
CA SER A 192 4.95 10.38 -29.14
C SER A 192 3.95 9.49 -29.87
N ASP A 193 2.66 9.74 -29.61
CA ASP A 193 1.59 9.30 -30.50
C ASP A 193 0.74 10.54 -30.83
N ASP A 194 1.37 11.50 -31.52
CA ASP A 194 0.68 12.70 -32.05
C ASP A 194 -0.36 12.32 -33.11
N ASP A 195 -0.35 11.07 -33.61
CA ASP A 195 -1.37 10.53 -34.53
C ASP A 195 -2.64 10.02 -33.80
N LEU A 196 -2.69 10.08 -32.45
CA LEU A 196 -3.89 9.77 -31.65
C LEU A 196 -4.65 11.01 -31.14
N SER A 197 -4.23 12.21 -31.54
CA SER A 197 -4.99 13.44 -31.31
C SER A 197 -5.67 13.86 -32.61
N ASP A 198 -7.01 13.78 -32.62
CA ASP A 198 -7.95 14.08 -33.71
C ASP A 198 -7.72 15.45 -34.41
#